data_AF-A0A286H193-F1
#
_entry.id   AF-A0A286H193-F1
#
_cell.length_a   1.000
_cell.length_b   1.000
_cell.length_c   1.000
_cell.angle_alpha   90.00
_cell.angle_beta   90.00
_cell.angle_gamma   90.00
#
_symmetry.space_group_name_H-M   'P 1'
#
loop_
_entity.id
_entity.type
_entity.pdbx_description
1 polymer ?
#
loop_
_entity_poly.entity_id
_entity_poly.type
_entity_poly.pdbx_seq_one_letter_code
_entity_poly.pdbx_strand_id
1 'polypeptide(L)' 'MTLRKSHRRITASAMAGFSPSTGARLETDPRLPSQK' A
#
# COMPACT_ATOMS: atom_id res chain seq x y z
N MET A 1 10.65 13.75 0.50
CA MET A 1 11.09 12.33 0.53
C MET A 1 9.92 11.33 0.69
N THR A 2 8.66 11.81 0.75
CA THR A 2 7.44 11.02 1.00
C THR A 2 6.79 10.46 -0.29
N LEU A 3 6.82 11.24 -1.38
CA LEU A 3 6.26 10.84 -2.69
C LEU A 3 6.83 9.51 -3.22
N ARG A 4 8.16 9.30 -3.14
CA ARG A 4 8.80 8.05 -3.58
C ARG A 4 8.36 6.83 -2.73
N LYS A 5 8.10 7.03 -1.44
CA LYS A 5 7.69 5.95 -0.54
C LYS A 5 6.26 5.52 -0.84
N SER A 6 5.37 6.49 -1.03
CA SER A 6 3.97 6.27 -1.43
C SER A 6 3.87 5.58 -2.78
N HIS A 7 4.63 6.03 -3.78
CA HIS A 7 4.65 5.39 -5.10
C HIS A 7 5.08 3.92 -5.03
N ARG A 8 6.14 3.60 -4.25
CA ARG A 8 6.59 2.21 -4.07
C ARG A 8 5.55 1.32 -3.39
N ARG A 9 4.79 1.83 -2.41
CA ARG A 9 3.74 1.06 -1.73
C ARG A 9 2.52 0.83 -2.62
N ILE A 10 2.12 1.81 -3.44
CA ILE A 10 1.06 1.66 -4.44
C ILE A 10 1.45 0.63 -5.50
N THR A 11 2.69 0.71 -6.01
CA THR A 11 3.20 -0.29 -6.94
C THR A 11 3.26 -1.68 -6.30
N ALA A 12 3.73 -1.80 -5.06
CA ALA A 12 3.77 -3.06 -4.34
C ALA A 12 2.37 -3.65 -4.10
N SER A 13 1.36 -2.82 -3.77
CA SER A 13 -0.01 -3.30 -3.59
C SER A 13 -0.59 -3.81 -4.91
N ALA A 14 -0.38 -3.09 -6.02
CA ALA A 14 -0.81 -3.52 -7.35
C ALA A 14 -0.13 -4.82 -7.79
N MET A 15 1.19 -4.95 -7.54
CA MET A 15 1.94 -6.19 -7.84
C MET A 15 1.47 -7.38 -7.00
N ALA A 16 1.03 -7.14 -5.77
CA ALA A 16 0.44 -8.16 -4.90
C ALA A 16 -1.04 -8.47 -5.24
N GLY A 17 -1.61 -7.88 -6.30
CA GLY A 17 -3.00 -8.09 -6.71
C GLY A 17 -4.01 -7.33 -5.85
N PHE A 18 -3.57 -6.44 -4.98
CA PHE A 18 -4.43 -5.58 -4.18
C PHE A 18 -4.73 -4.27 -4.91
N SER A 19 -5.91 -3.70 -4.64
CA SER A 19 -6.29 -2.38 -5.14
C SER A 19 -5.25 -1.31 -4.78
N PRO A 20 -5.01 -0.28 -5.63
CA PRO A 20 -4.16 0.86 -5.29
C PRO A 20 -4.55 1.55 -3.97
N SER A 21 -5.84 1.52 -3.64
CA SER A 21 -6.39 2.05 -2.38
C SER A 21 -5.82 1.31 -1.15
N THR A 22 -5.41 0.05 -1.30
CA THR A 22 -4.74 -0.73 -0.26
C THR A 22 -3.34 -0.21 0.02
N GLY A 23 -2.59 0.17 -1.01
CA GLY A 23 -1.30 0.85 -0.85
C GLY A 23 -1.43 2.19 -0.12
N ALA A 24 -2.48 2.97 -0.43
CA ALA A 24 -2.79 4.22 0.27
C ALA A 24 -3.25 3.97 1.73
N ARG A 25 -3.97 2.88 2.00
CA ARG A 25 -4.30 2.47 3.37
C ARG A 25 -3.07 2.05 4.16
N LEU A 26 -2.14 1.31 3.55
CA LEU A 26 -0.86 0.93 4.17
C LEU A 26 0.03 2.12 4.55
N GLU A 27 -0.18 3.30 3.95
CA GLU A 27 0.44 4.55 4.41
C GLU A 27 -0.14 5.02 5.76
N THR A 28 -1.44 4.82 5.99
CA THR A 28 -2.18 5.31 7.17
C THR A 28 -2.27 4.26 8.29
N ASP A 29 -2.50 3.00 7.93
CA ASP A 29 -2.56 1.86 8.82
C ASP A 29 -1.76 0.72 8.18
N PRO A 30 -0.56 0.39 8.70
CA PRO A 30 0.36 -0.54 8.08
C PRO A 30 -0.08 -2.01 8.19
N ARG A 31 -1.26 -2.30 8.74
CA ARG A 31 -1.80 -3.65 8.82
C ARG A 31 -2.22 -4.17 7.45
N LEU A 32 -1.80 -5.39 7.14
CA LEU A 32 -2.19 -6.07 5.91
C LEU A 32 -3.69 -6.41 5.97
N PRO A 33 -4.44 -6.33 4.85
CA PRO A 33 -5.88 -6.64 4.83
C PRO A 33 -6.20 -8.07 5.27
N SER A 34 -5.23 -8.98 5.19
CA SER A 34 -5.33 -10.38 5.61
C SER A 34 -5.13 -10.59 7.11
N GLN A 35 -4.63 -9.59 7.85
CA GLN A 35 -4.53 -9.63 9.30
C GLN A 35 -5.81 -9.05 9.90
N LYS A 36 -6.80 -9.92 10.14
CA LYS A 36 -7.92 -9.65 11.06
C LYS A 36 -7.49 -9.89 12.50
#